data_AF-A0A3C0QK33-F1
#
_entry.id   AF-A0A3C0QK33-F1
#
_cell.length_a   1.000
_cell.length_b   1.000
_cell.length_c   1.000
_cell.angle_alpha   90.00
_cell.angle_beta   90.00
_cell.angle_gamma   90.00
#
_symmetry.space_group_name_H-M   'P 1'
#
loop_
_entity.id
_entity.type
_entity.pdbx_description
1 polymer ?
#
loop_
_entity_poly.entity_id
_entity_poly.type
_entity_poly.pdbx_seq_one_letter_code
_entity_poly.pdbx_strand_id
1 'polypeptide(L)'
;MKLGIVGLPNVGKSTLFNAITRAGADTANYPFCTIESNIGVVMVPDQRLEQLAEIYKPKKETPAIIEFMDIAGLIKGASKGEGLGNRFLSYIREVDAIVQVVRCFED
;
A
#
# COMPACT_ATOMS: atom_id res chain seq x y z
N MET A 1 1.23 2.60 -9.81
CA MET A 1 1.71 1.25 -9.44
C MET A 1 1.01 0.89 -8.14
N LYS A 2 0.32 -0.26 -8.12
CA LYS A 2 -0.47 -0.74 -7.00
C LYS A 2 0.21 -1.94 -6.36
N LEU A 3 0.45 -1.88 -5.05
CA LEU A 3 1.09 -2.92 -4.25
C LEU A 3 0.08 -3.55 -3.31
N GLY A 4 -0.03 -4.87 -3.30
CA GLY A 4 -0.91 -5.60 -2.38
C GLY A 4 -0.15 -6.08 -1.16
N ILE A 5 -0.53 -5.62 0.04
CA ILE A 5 0.04 -6.12 1.28
C ILE A 5 -0.69 -7.40 1.69
N VAL A 6 0.05 -8.49 1.84
CA VAL A 6 -0.47 -9.80 2.25
C VAL A 6 0.27 -10.32 3.47
N GLY A 7 -0.37 -11.19 4.23
CA GLY A 7 0.23 -11.80 5.41
C GLY A 7 -0.75 -12.71 6.13
N LEU A 8 -0.24 -13.57 7.01
CA LEU A 8 -1.07 -14.33 7.93
C LEU A 8 -1.73 -13.39 8.96
N PRO A 9 -2.80 -13.83 9.65
CA PRO A 9 -3.33 -13.09 10.80
C PRO A 9 -2.23 -12.76 11.82
N ASN A 10 -2.31 -11.59 12.45
CA ASN A 10 -1.42 -11.14 13.54
C ASN A 10 0.08 -11.02 13.22
N VAL A 11 0.45 -10.89 11.93
CA VAL A 11 1.85 -10.61 11.53
C VAL A 11 2.23 -9.12 11.56
N GLY A 12 1.31 -8.24 11.95
CA GLY A 12 1.54 -6.79 11.94
C GLY A 12 1.18 -6.08 10.63
N LYS A 13 0.46 -6.74 9.71
CA LYS A 13 0.03 -6.17 8.41
C LYS A 13 -0.64 -4.80 8.52
N SER A 14 -1.68 -4.69 9.35
CA SER A 14 -2.42 -3.43 9.52
C SER A 14 -1.58 -2.36 10.23
N THR A 15 -0.67 -2.76 11.12
CA THR A 15 0.30 -1.84 11.74
C THR A 15 1.24 -1.25 10.70
N LEU A 16 1.79 -2.07 9.82
CA LEU A 16 2.66 -1.64 8.72
C LEU A 16 1.90 -0.72 7.75
N PHE A 17 0.69 -1.12 7.34
CA PHE A 17 -0.16 -0.31 6.46
C PHE A 17 -0.44 1.07 7.07
N ASN A 18 -0.85 1.12 8.35
CA ASN A 18 -1.10 2.38 9.05
C ASN A 18 0.16 3.23 9.20
N ALA A 19 1.32 2.63 9.44
CA ALA A 19 2.58 3.36 9.56
C ALA A 19 2.98 3.99 8.23
N ILE A 20 2.92 3.22 7.13
CA ILE A 20 3.28 3.67 5.79
C ILE A 20 2.29 4.73 5.27
N THR A 21 0.99 4.50 5.46
CA THR A 21 -0.04 5.46 5.06
C THR A 21 -0.01 6.72 5.91
N ARG A 22 0.22 6.67 7.23
CA ARG A 22 0.35 7.91 8.03
C ARG A 22 1.63 8.70 7.73
N ALA A 23 2.70 8.03 7.31
CA ALA A 23 3.97 8.68 6.96
C ALA A 23 3.94 9.39 5.60
N GLY A 24 2.97 9.10 4.73
CA GLY A 24 2.91 9.64 3.37
C GLY A 24 1.53 10.07 2.87
N ALA A 25 0.45 9.76 3.60
CA ALA A 25 -0.89 10.26 3.34
C ALA A 25 -1.06 11.62 4.00
N ASP A 26 -0.33 12.61 3.49
CA ASP A 26 -0.99 13.89 3.38
C ASP A 26 -2.22 13.66 2.50
N THR A 27 -3.38 14.06 3.00
CA THR A 27 -4.65 14.18 2.27
C THR A 27 -4.50 15.19 1.12
N ALA A 28 -3.62 14.90 0.17
CA ALA A 28 -3.59 15.56 -1.11
C ALA A 28 -4.85 15.06 -1.83
N ASN A 29 -5.86 15.93 -1.91
CA ASN A 29 -7.04 15.75 -2.73
C ASN A 29 -6.62 15.65 -4.20
N TYR A 30 -6.12 14.48 -4.61
CA TYR A 30 -5.86 14.19 -6.01
C TYR A 30 -7.22 14.02 -6.71
N PRO A 31 -7.47 14.69 -7.86
CA PRO A 31 -8.84 14.87 -8.39
C PRO A 31 -9.58 13.61 -8.87
N PHE A 32 -9.10 12.40 -8.58
CA PHE A 32 -9.61 11.14 -9.12
C PHE A 32 -9.57 9.96 -8.15
N CYS A 33 -9.20 10.17 -6.87
CA CYS A 33 -9.13 9.07 -5.91
C CYS A 33 -10.48 8.84 -5.22
N THR A 34 -11.19 7.79 -5.62
CA THR A 34 -12.16 7.14 -4.73
C THR A 34 -11.35 6.41 -3.66
N ILE A 35 -11.32 6.94 -2.43
CA ILE A 35 -10.62 6.29 -1.31
C ILE A 35 -11.45 5.07 -0.91
N GLU A 36 -11.19 3.93 -1.55
CA GLU A 36 -11.60 2.65 -0.99
C GLU A 36 -10.91 2.49 0.36
N SER A 37 -11.62 2.01 1.38
CA SER A 37 -11.15 2.00 2.78
C SER A 37 -9.85 1.23 3.02
N ASN A 38 -9.39 0.46 2.03
CA ASN A 38 -8.21 -0.39 2.09
C ASN A 38 -7.10 0.07 1.13
N ILE A 39 -7.20 1.24 0.51
CA ILE A 39 -6.15 1.79 -0.38
C ILE A 39 -5.54 3.02 0.27
N GLY A 40 -4.21 3.07 0.35
CA GLY A 40 -3.44 4.22 0.81
C GLY A 40 -2.41 4.66 -0.22
N VAL A 41 -2.22 5.96 -0.37
CA VAL A 41 -1.25 6.55 -1.30
C VAL A 41 -0.04 7.04 -0.51
N VAL A 42 1.16 6.74 -1.00
CA VAL A 42 2.42 7.16 -0.36
C VAL A 42 3.36 7.77 -1.38
N MET A 43 3.94 8.91 -1.02
CA MET A 43 4.97 9.59 -1.81
C MET A 43 6.30 8.85 -1.69
N VAL A 44 6.97 8.64 -2.82
CA VAL A 44 8.28 7.99 -2.85
C VAL A 44 9.35 9.00 -2.43
N PRO A 45 10.11 8.74 -1.34
CA PRO A 45 11.22 9.61 -0.96
C PRO A 45 12.33 9.49 -2.01
N ASP A 46 12.73 10.63 -2.59
CA ASP A 46 13.76 10.68 -3.63
C ASP A 46 14.66 11.91 -3.46
N GLN A 47 15.87 11.69 -2.94
CA GLN A 47 16.89 12.73 -2.75
C GLN A 47 17.26 13.46 -4.04
N ARG A 48 17.10 12.81 -5.21
CA ARG A 48 17.40 13.43 -6.51
C ARG A 48 16.38 14.52 -6.82
N LEU A 49 15.12 14.31 -6.46
CA LEU A 49 14.06 15.30 -6.63
C LEU A 49 14.33 16.51 -5.74
N GLU A 50 14.72 16.28 -4.48
CA GLU A 50 15.08 17.33 -3.53
C GLU A 50 16.25 18.18 -4.07
N GLN A 51 17.31 17.53 -4.56
CA GLN A 51 18.46 18.24 -5.15
C GLN A 51 18.07 19.08 -6.38
N LEU A 52 17.20 18.57 -7.25
CA LEU A 52 16.70 19.33 -8.39
C LEU A 52 15.83 20.52 -7.95
N ALA A 53 15.01 20.33 -6.92
CA ALA A 53 14.19 21.40 -6.37
C ALA A 53 15.04 22.54 -5.79
N GLU A 54 16.15 22.23 -5.12
CA GLU A 54 17.09 23.24 -4.62
C GLU A 54 17.76 24.05 -5.75
N ILE A 55 18.12 23.39 -6.86
CA ILE A 55 18.78 24.02 -8.01
C ILE A 55 17.79 24.91 -8.77
N TYR A 56 16.62 24.38 -9.12
CA TYR A 56 15.68 25.03 -10.04
C TYR A 56 14.59 25.86 -9.35
N LYS A 57 14.38 25.67 -8.05
CA LYS A 57 13.39 26.38 -7.21
C LYS A 57 12.00 26.45 -7.87
N PRO A 58 11.41 25.31 -8.25
CA PRO A 58 10.10 25.30 -8.90
C PRO A 58 9.02 25.79 -7.93
N LYS A 59 7.90 26.28 -8.47
CA LYS A 59 6.73 26.67 -7.64
C LYS A 59 6.03 25.47 -6.98
N LYS A 60 6.30 24.26 -7.47
CA LYS A 60 5.69 23.02 -7.01
C LYS A 60 6.65 21.85 -7.28
N GLU A 61 6.78 20.98 -6.29
CA GLU A 61 7.43 19.67 -6.41
C GLU A 61 6.35 18.60 -6.52
N THR A 62 6.60 17.54 -7.29
CA THR A 62 5.64 16.44 -7.46
C THR A 62 6.39 15.12 -7.40
N PRO A 63 6.40 14.46 -6.23
CA PRO A 63 7.06 13.17 -6.08
C PRO A 63 6.31 12.08 -6.83
N ALA A 64 7.01 10.98 -7.11
CA ALA A 64 6.37 9.76 -7.56
C ALA A 64 5.48 9.20 -6.43
N ILE A 65 4.40 8.52 -6.81
CA ILE A 65 3.45 7.94 -5.85
C ILE A 65 3.35 6.43 -6.02
N ILE A 66 3.12 5.73 -4.91
CA ILE A 66 2.80 4.31 -4.86
C ILE A 66 1.49 4.13 -4.11
N GLU A 67 0.62 3.27 -4.64
CA GLU A 67 -0.62 2.88 -4.00
C GLU A 67 -0.42 1.57 -3.27
N PHE A 68 -0.74 1.53 -1.98
CA PHE A 68 -0.77 0.32 -1.17
C PHE A 68 -2.21 -0.11 -0.96
N MET A 69 -2.50 -1.37 -1.23
CA MET A 69 -3.78 -2.00 -0.97
C MET A 69 -3.61 -2.99 0.18
N ASP A 70 -4.37 -2.80 1.27
CA ASP A 70 -4.44 -3.77 2.35
C ASP A 70 -5.35 -4.93 1.96
N ILE A 71 -4.75 -6.06 1.57
CA ILE A 71 -5.53 -7.25 1.23
C ILE A 71 -5.85 -7.98 2.53
N ALA A 72 -7.15 -8.24 2.77
CA ALA A 72 -7.62 -8.98 3.93
C ALA A 72 -6.85 -10.31 4.09
N GLY A 73 -6.54 -10.69 5.34
CA GLY A 73 -5.64 -11.81 5.62
C GLY A 73 -6.11 -13.14 5.01
N LEU A 74 -5.14 -13.97 4.61
CA LEU A 74 -5.38 -15.33 4.15
C LEU A 74 -6.06 -16.16 5.24
N ILE A 75 -7.34 -16.45 5.08
CA ILE A 75 -8.03 -17.43 5.92
C ILE A 75 -7.74 -18.83 5.33
N LYS A 76 -7.33 -19.78 6.18
CA LYS A 76 -7.17 -21.18 5.78
C LYS A 76 -8.47 -21.67 5.12
N GLY A 77 -8.40 -22.09 3.86
CA GLY A 77 -9.58 -22.51 3.09
C GLY A 77 -9.99 -21.57 1.96
N ALA A 78 -9.28 -20.45 1.76
CA ALA A 78 -9.52 -19.53 0.63
C ALA A 78 -9.61 -20.24 -0.74
N SER A 79 -8.80 -21.28 -0.98
CA SER A 79 -8.79 -22.05 -2.23
C SER A 79 -9.95 -23.04 -2.39
N LYS A 80 -10.78 -23.27 -1.36
CA LYS A 80 -11.84 -24.29 -1.35
C LYS A 80 -13.21 -23.79 -1.82
N GLY A 81 -13.34 -22.53 -2.22
CA GLY A 81 -14.52 -22.04 -2.94
C GLY A 81 -15.71 -21.58 -2.09
N GLU A 82 -15.58 -21.46 -0.76
CA GLU A 82 -16.64 -20.91 0.12
C GLU A 82 -16.82 -19.37 0.01
N GLY A 83 -16.50 -18.80 -1.15
CA GLY A 83 -16.75 -17.38 -1.50
C GLY A 83 -15.70 -16.37 -0.99
N LEU A 84 -15.08 -16.61 0.17
CA LEU A 84 -14.14 -15.66 0.78
C LEU A 84 -12.76 -15.63 0.09
N GLY A 85 -12.27 -16.75 -0.42
CA GLY A 85 -10.94 -16.79 -1.04
C GLY A 85 -10.88 -16.38 -2.51
N ASN A 86 -11.99 -16.46 -3.25
CA ASN A 86 -12.04 -15.92 -4.61
C ASN A 86 -11.94 -14.40 -4.60
N ARG A 87 -12.51 -13.73 -3.58
CA ARG A 87 -12.32 -12.28 -3.36
C ARG A 87 -10.87 -11.94 -3.01
N PHE A 88 -10.23 -12.76 -2.20
CA PHE A 88 -8.81 -12.58 -1.91
C PHE A 88 -7.94 -12.68 -3.18
N LEU A 89 -8.17 -13.71 -4.00
CA LEU A 89 -7.44 -13.89 -5.25
C LEU A 89 -7.78 -12.81 -6.30
N SER A 90 -9.00 -12.27 -6.32
CA SER A 90 -9.33 -11.14 -7.20
C SER A 90 -8.53 -9.90 -6.83
N TYR A 91 -8.40 -9.59 -5.53
CA TYR A 91 -7.57 -8.46 -5.09
C TYR A 91 -6.09 -8.64 -5.41
N ILE A 92 -5.55 -9.86 -5.31
CA ILE A 92 -4.17 -10.12 -5.74
C ILE A 92 -3.98 -9.88 -7.25
N ARG A 93 -4.99 -10.19 -8.07
CA ARG A 93 -4.91 -9.97 -9.53
C ARG A 93 -4.98 -8.50 -9.92
N GLU A 94 -5.46 -7.64 -9.03
CA GLU A 94 -5.59 -6.20 -9.25
C GLU A 94 -4.34 -5.40 -8.87
N VAL A 95 -3.32 -6.05 -8.30
CA VAL A 95 -2.06 -5.40 -7.90
C VAL A 95 -0.91 -5.76 -8.83
N ASP A 96 0.02 -4.83 -9.01
CA ASP A 96 1.21 -5.00 -9.86
C ASP A 96 2.30 -5.81 -9.15
N ALA A 97 2.34 -5.76 -7.81
CA ALA A 97 3.28 -6.53 -6.99
C ALA A 97 2.73 -6.81 -5.59
N ILE A 98 3.31 -7.82 -4.93
CA ILE A 98 2.90 -8.30 -3.61
C ILE A 98 3.96 -7.94 -2.58
N VAL A 99 3.52 -7.36 -1.45
CA VAL A 99 4.32 -7.11 -0.25
C VAL A 99 3.91 -8.12 0.81
N GLN A 100 4.70 -9.17 1.00
CA GLN A 100 4.40 -10.21 1.98
C GLN A 100 5.02 -9.90 3.35
N VAL A 101 4.16 -9.68 4.34
CA VAL A 101 4.58 -9.45 5.73
C VAL A 101 4.78 -10.80 6.42
N VAL A 102 6.01 -11.06 6.86
CA VAL A 102 6.40 -12.25 7.60
C VAL A 102 6.75 -11.84 9.03
N ARG A 103 6.12 -12.49 10.01
CA ARG A 103 6.41 -12.27 11.42
C ARG A 103 7.79 -12.86 11.75
N CYS A 104 8.69 -12.01 12.24
CA CYS A 104 10.05 -12.38 12.66
C CYS A 104 10.28 -12.08 14.15
N PHE A 105 9.22 -12.14 14.96
CA PHE A 105 9.24 -11.88 16.40
C PHE A 105 8.34 -12.88 17.13
N GLU A 106 8.67 -13.21 18.37
CA GLU A 106 7.97 -14.22 19.17
C GLU A 106 6.72 -13.65 19.87
N ASP A 107 6.68 -12.34 20.13
CA ASP A 107 5.59 -11.64 20.85
C ASP A 107 4.29 -11.46 20.06
#